data_AF-A0ABD1ZEY8-F1
#
_entry.id   AF-A0ABD1ZEY8-F1
#
_cell.length_a   1.000
_cell.length_b   1.000
_cell.length_c   1.000
_cell.angle_alpha   90.00
_cell.angle_beta   90.00
_cell.angle_gamma   90.00
#
_symmetry.space_group_name_H-M   'P 1'
#
loop_
_entity.id
_entity.type
_entity.pdbx_description
1 polymer ?
#
loop_
_entity_poly.entity_id
_entity_poly.type
_entity_poly.pdbx_seq_one_letter_code
_entity_poly.pdbx_strand_id
1 'polypeptide(L)'
;MGSVEDPRPHPIHPEVARQKVLILDLNGFLLCTCRGVAEAERAREFSHLAMSLFTSRMIYIPRVGVSSFLAAMAIDFTLIIWTL
;
A
#
# COMPACT_ATOMS: atom_id res chain seq x y z
N MET A 1 -22.05 -23.42 -4.02
CA MET A 1 -21.81 -22.02 -3.59
C MET A 1 -20.73 -22.07 -2.54
N GLY A 2 -19.50 -21.69 -2.88
CA GLY A 2 -18.39 -21.66 -1.91
C GLY A 2 -18.60 -20.51 -0.95
N SER A 3 -18.66 -20.81 0.35
CA SER A 3 -18.69 -19.82 1.42
C SER A 3 -17.44 -18.94 1.29
N VAL A 4 -17.61 -17.66 0.97
CA VAL A 4 -16.53 -16.68 1.09
C VAL A 4 -16.22 -16.61 2.59
N GLU A 5 -15.08 -17.16 3.00
CA GLU A 5 -14.62 -16.99 4.37
C GLU A 5 -14.38 -15.51 4.63
N ASP A 6 -14.99 -15.01 5.69
CA ASP A 6 -14.85 -13.64 6.17
C ASP A 6 -13.35 -13.39 6.45
N PRO A 7 -12.68 -12.46 5.74
CA PRO A 7 -11.25 -12.23 5.92
C PRO A 7 -11.01 -11.65 7.31
N ARG A 8 -10.67 -12.52 8.27
CA ARG A 8 -10.29 -12.08 9.61
C ARG A 8 -8.95 -11.36 9.51
N PRO A 9 -8.81 -10.14 10.07
CA PRO A 9 -7.54 -9.44 10.08
C PRO A 9 -6.49 -10.29 10.78
N HIS A 10 -5.38 -10.60 10.09
CA HIS A 10 -4.23 -11.22 10.71
C HIS A 10 -3.59 -10.20 11.68
N PRO A 11 -3.38 -10.56 12.95
CA PRO A 11 -2.79 -9.65 13.92
C PRO A 11 -1.36 -9.27 13.50
N ILE A 12 -1.13 -7.97 13.35
CA ILE A 12 0.20 -7.37 13.17
C ILE A 12 0.92 -7.48 14.53
N HIS A 13 2.20 -7.87 14.49
CA HIS A 13 3.11 -8.12 15.64
C HIS A 13 2.69 -7.46 16.97
N PRO A 14 2.56 -8.23 18.08
CA PRO A 14 1.89 -7.78 19.29
C PRO A 14 2.67 -6.81 20.21
N GLU A 15 3.79 -6.21 19.79
CA GLU A 15 4.71 -5.57 20.76
C GLU A 15 4.60 -4.05 20.93
N VAL A 16 3.68 -3.35 20.27
CA VAL A 16 3.37 -1.96 20.67
C VAL A 16 1.87 -1.72 20.61
N ALA A 17 1.20 -1.84 21.76
CA ALA A 17 -0.16 -1.35 21.95
C ALA A 17 -0.15 0.18 21.88
N ARG A 18 0.03 0.73 20.67
CA ARG A 18 -0.09 2.17 20.41
C ARG A 18 -1.54 2.56 20.60
N GLN A 19 -1.77 3.69 21.27
CA GLN A 19 -3.10 4.13 21.68
C GLN A 19 -4.00 4.59 20.53
N LYS A 20 -3.46 4.77 19.32
CA LYS A 20 -4.19 5.30 18.16
C LYS A 20 -3.98 4.40 16.94
N VAL A 21 -5.06 4.20 16.19
CA VAL A 21 -5.07 3.47 14.93
C VAL A 21 -5.22 4.46 13.78
N LEU A 22 -4.40 4.31 12.74
CA LEU A 22 -4.53 5.06 11.50
C LEU A 22 -4.85 4.10 10.36
N ILE A 23 -6.04 4.28 9.76
CA ILE A 23 -6.49 3.51 8.61
C ILE A 23 -6.08 4.28 7.34
N LEU A 24 -5.35 3.61 6.44
CA LEU A 24 -4.78 4.20 5.24
C LEU A 24 -5.32 3.47 4.00
N ASP A 25 -5.80 4.25 3.04
CA ASP A 25 -6.14 3.75 1.72
C ASP A 25 -4.86 3.51 0.89
N LEU A 26 -4.85 2.42 0.12
CA LEU A 26 -3.73 2.09 -0.75
C LEU A 26 -3.80 2.92 -2.04
N ASN A 27 -4.98 2.99 -2.65
CA ASN A 27 -5.18 3.56 -3.97
C ASN A 27 -5.33 5.09 -3.88
N GLY A 28 -4.54 5.83 -4.65
CA GLY A 28 -4.61 7.28 -4.69
C GLY A 28 -4.00 7.97 -3.46
N PHE A 29 -3.88 7.31 -2.30
CA PHE A 29 -3.20 7.86 -1.14
C PHE A 29 -1.75 7.39 -1.04
N LEU A 30 -1.49 6.10 -0.77
CA LEU A 30 -0.11 5.59 -0.66
C LEU A 30 0.54 5.38 -2.05
N LEU A 31 -0.26 4.92 -3.01
CA LEU A 31 0.19 4.55 -4.35
C LEU A 31 -0.62 5.30 -5.41
N CYS A 32 0.05 5.70 -6.48
CA CYS A 32 -0.59 6.04 -7.75
C CYS A 32 -0.60 4.80 -8.66
N THR A 33 -1.63 4.65 -9.49
CA THR A 33 -1.68 3.59 -10.49
C THR A 33 -1.56 4.16 -11.89
N CYS A 34 -0.76 3.52 -12.74
CA CYS A 34 -0.77 3.77 -14.17
C CYS A 34 -1.03 2.46 -14.94
N ARG A 35 -1.58 2.62 -16.15
CA ARG A 35 -1.85 1.52 -17.08
C ARG A 35 -1.01 1.72 -18.32
N GLY A 36 -0.37 0.66 -18.78
CA GLY A 36 0.40 0.67 -20.02
C GLY A 36 1.89 0.45 -19.83
N VAL A 37 2.53 -0.11 -20.85
CA VAL A 37 3.96 -0.46 -20.84
C VAL A 37 4.84 0.78 -20.98
N ALA A 38 4.39 1.81 -21.71
CA ALA A 38 5.16 3.05 -21.85
C ALA A 38 5.19 3.85 -20.53
N GLU A 39 4.04 3.93 -19.85
CA GLU A 39 3.91 4.54 -18.53
C GLU A 39 4.67 3.72 -17.47
N ALA A 40 4.77 2.40 -17.66
CA ALA A 40 5.61 1.50 -16.86
C ALA A 40 7.08 1.88 -16.87
N GLU A 41 7.60 1.99 -18.08
CA GLU A 41 9.03 2.18 -18.33
C GLU A 41 9.43 3.55 -17.82
N ARG A 42 8.62 4.58 -18.10
CA ARG A 42 8.81 5.91 -17.50
C ARG A 42 8.74 5.88 -15.98
N ALA A 43 7.74 5.21 -15.39
CA ALA A 43 7.61 5.16 -13.94
C ALA A 43 8.81 4.49 -13.24
N ARG A 44 9.43 3.49 -13.89
CA ARG A 44 10.65 2.84 -13.39
C ARG A 44 11.87 3.75 -13.38
N GLU A 45 11.93 4.74 -14.28
CA GLU A 45 12.99 5.75 -14.28
C GLU A 45 12.92 6.65 -13.04
N PHE A 46 11.72 6.92 -12.52
CA PHE A 46 11.49 7.81 -11.37
C PHE A 46 11.34 7.07 -10.03
N SER A 47 10.95 5.78 -10.07
CA SER A 47 10.73 4.98 -8.87
C SER A 47 11.19 3.54 -9.09
N HIS A 48 12.32 3.18 -8.46
CA HIS A 48 12.85 1.82 -8.40
C HIS A 48 11.92 0.83 -7.67
N LEU A 49 10.90 1.33 -6.97
CA LEU A 49 9.87 0.56 -6.28
C LEU A 49 8.61 0.31 -7.12
N ALA A 50 8.62 0.68 -8.41
CA ALA A 50 7.49 0.44 -9.30
C ALA A 50 7.23 -1.07 -9.48
N MET A 51 6.15 -1.56 -8.89
CA MET A 51 5.73 -2.96 -8.98
C MET A 51 4.73 -3.14 -10.12
N SER A 52 5.03 -4.08 -11.02
CA SER A 52 4.12 -4.51 -12.09
C SER A 52 3.44 -5.81 -11.67
N LEU A 53 2.11 -5.81 -11.57
CA LEU A 53 1.35 -7.05 -11.44
C LEU A 53 1.14 -7.62 -12.84
N PHE A 54 1.84 -8.72 -13.12
CA PHE A 54 2.00 -9.35 -14.44
C PHE A 54 0.68 -9.67 -15.15
N THR A 55 -0.42 -9.81 -14.41
CA THR A 55 -1.74 -10.19 -14.92
C THR A 55 -2.63 -9.02 -15.36
N SER A 56 -2.31 -7.77 -15.02
CA SER A 56 -3.24 -6.64 -15.23
C SER A 56 -2.65 -5.40 -15.92
N ARG A 57 -1.37 -5.39 -16.31
CA ARG A 57 -0.65 -4.20 -16.83
C ARG A 57 -0.82 -2.95 -15.93
N MET A 58 -1.12 -3.17 -14.65
CA MET A 58 -1.28 -2.15 -13.65
C MET A 58 0.04 -1.99 -12.92
N ILE A 59 0.45 -0.74 -12.77
CA ILE A 59 1.73 -0.40 -12.17
C ILE A 59 1.48 0.54 -11.05
N TYR A 60 2.01 0.16 -9.90
CA TYR A 60 1.87 0.90 -8.67
C TYR A 60 3.13 1.71 -8.44
N ILE A 61 2.95 3.02 -8.32
CA ILE A 61 4.01 3.98 -8.08
C ILE A 61 3.81 4.53 -6.68
N PRO A 62 4.72 4.26 -5.74
CA PRO A 62 4.67 4.88 -4.41
C PRO A 62 4.67 6.41 -4.52
N ARG A 63 3.85 7.09 -3.72
CA ARG A 63 3.92 8.55 -3.64
C ARG A 63 5.26 8.98 -3.06
N VAL A 64 5.75 10.13 -3.52
CA VAL A 64 6.99 10.74 -3.00
C VAL A 64 6.84 10.96 -1.49
N GLY A 65 7.82 10.48 -0.73
CA GLY A 65 7.83 10.61 0.74
C GLY A 65 6.97 9.60 1.49
N VAL A 66 6.30 8.64 0.82
CA VAL A 66 5.43 7.66 1.49
C VAL A 66 6.17 6.84 2.54
N SER A 67 7.43 6.45 2.27
CA SER A 67 8.25 5.71 3.24
C SER A 67 8.53 6.53 4.50
N SER A 68 8.88 7.82 4.35
CA SER A 68 9.12 8.72 5.48
C SER A 68 7.85 9.01 6.26
N PHE A 69 6.72 9.18 5.57
CA PHE A 69 5.40 9.36 6.18
C PHE A 69 5.02 8.13 7.02
N LEU A 70 5.10 6.93 6.46
CA LEU A 70 4.78 5.69 7.17
C LEU A 70 5.70 5.48 8.38
N ALA A 71 6.99 5.76 8.24
CA ALA A 71 7.95 5.67 9.35
C ALA A 71 7.61 6.64 10.49
N ALA A 72 7.25 7.88 10.16
CA ALA A 72 6.86 8.89 11.16
C ALA A 72 5.54 8.51 11.86
N MET A 73 4.51 8.11 11.10
CA MET A 73 3.21 7.73 11.67
C MET A 73 3.30 6.42 12.46
N ALA A 74 4.18 5.50 12.06
CA ALA A 74 4.45 4.30 12.83
C ALA A 74 5.22 4.57 14.13
N ILE A 75 5.48 5.81 14.55
CA ILE A 75 5.93 6.09 15.92
C ILE A 75 4.72 6.06 16.86
N ASP A 76 3.65 6.76 16.50
CA ASP A 76 2.50 7.04 17.36
C ASP A 76 1.26 6.18 17.05
N PHE A 77 1.19 5.60 15.85
CA PHE A 77 0.01 4.91 15.36
C PHE A 77 0.28 3.44 15.01
N THR A 78 -0.73 2.59 15.24
CA THR A 78 -0.86 1.30 14.56
C THR A 78 -1.45 1.56 13.18
N LEU A 79 -0.67 1.28 12.14
CA LEU A 79 -1.07 1.52 10.76
C LEU A 79 -1.82 0.30 10.22
N ILE A 80 -3.04 0.51 9.72
CA ILE A 80 -3.85 -0.51 9.05
C ILE A 80 -4.08 -0.05 7.62
N ILE A 81 -3.69 -0.88 6.65
CA ILE A 81 -4.01 -0.63 5.25
C ILE A 81 -5.38 -1.24 4.96
N TRP A 82 -6.31 -0.42 4.50
CA TRP A 82 -7.65 -0.84 4.08
C TRP A 82 -7.99 -0.11 2.78
N THR A 83 -8.07 -0.86 1.68
CA THR A 83 -8.56 -0.38 0.39
C THR A 83 -9.84 -1.14 0.04
N LEU A 84 -10.83 -0.43 -0.50
CA LEU A 84 -11.97 -1.04 -1.17
C LEU A 84 -11.59 -1.48 -2.59
#